data_AF-A0A507DSN6-F1
#
_entry.id   AF-A0A507DSN6-F1
#
_cell.length_a   1.000
_cell.length_b   1.000
_cell.length_c   1.000
_cell.angle_alpha   90.00
_cell.angle_beta   90.00
_cell.angle_gamma   90.00
#
_symmetry.space_group_name_H-M   'P 1'
#
loop_
_entity.id
_entity.type
_entity.pdbx_description
1 polymer ?
#
loop_
_entity_poly.entity_id
_entity_poly.type
_entity_poly.pdbx_seq_one_letter_code
_entity_poly.pdbx_strand_id
1 'polypeptide(L)'
;MSYAMALAKEDQATLVQKQKEAVKRELAHVIQIRVPAALNEIQRLLNDALSILSGSAEVGSNSKSTSAATLAITSPTNDAIKGFLTINGTSLVKGDLTIKFNHYNRGNLYKVTVNTSRPHNLLQLQLAKNCIIAATGTVEDSSFPCLDRCHLMLVFKRLNEQILRASRILQTPSDDHLFPLRESDPKMFAPDLPEDLIVEFHISGGASLVSDTIQRLSEDDGV
;
A
#
# COMPACT_ATOMS: atom_id res chain seq x y z
N MET A 1 37.14 0.24 64.13
CA MET A 1 37.06 0.11 62.65
C MET A 1 35.70 -0.40 62.14
N SER A 2 34.93 -1.18 62.90
CA SER A 2 33.68 -1.81 62.39
C SER A 2 32.53 -0.82 62.07
N TYR A 3 32.39 0.27 62.81
CA TYR A 3 31.26 1.20 62.66
C TYR A 3 31.37 2.13 61.43
N ALA A 4 32.58 2.62 61.12
CA ALA A 4 32.82 3.48 59.95
C ALA A 4 32.62 2.74 58.61
N MET A 5 32.95 1.44 58.56
CA MET A 5 32.67 0.60 57.40
C MET A 5 31.18 0.30 57.21
N ALA A 6 30.42 0.19 58.29
CA ALA A 6 28.96 0.00 58.23
C ALA A 6 28.25 1.25 57.68
N LEU A 7 28.61 2.43 58.20
CA LEU A 7 28.13 3.73 57.69
C LEU A 7 28.46 3.96 56.21
N ALA A 8 29.68 3.63 55.78
CA ALA A 8 30.07 3.75 54.38
C ALA A 8 29.28 2.82 53.44
N LYS A 9 28.94 1.60 53.89
CA LYS A 9 28.11 0.66 53.13
C LYS A 9 26.66 1.12 53.02
N GLU A 10 26.11 1.68 54.09
CA GLU A 10 24.74 2.19 54.14
C GLU A 10 24.57 3.42 53.23
N ASP A 11 25.55 4.33 53.24
CA ASP A 11 25.56 5.51 52.37
C ASP A 11 25.69 5.11 50.88
N GLN A 12 26.51 4.09 50.58
CA GLN A 12 26.66 3.55 49.23
C GLN A 12 25.40 2.84 48.72
N ALA A 13 24.69 2.08 49.57
CA ALA A 13 23.42 1.47 49.22
C ALA A 13 22.34 2.52 48.92
N THR A 14 22.32 3.61 49.70
CA THR A 14 21.39 4.73 49.51
C THR A 14 21.66 5.48 48.21
N LEU A 15 22.94 5.68 47.87
CA LEU A 15 23.35 6.29 46.61
C LEU A 15 22.94 5.44 45.40
N VAL A 16 23.16 4.13 45.45
CA VAL A 16 22.76 3.18 44.39
C VAL A 16 21.23 3.19 44.20
N GLN A 17 20.46 3.26 45.28
CA GLN A 17 19.00 3.33 45.20
C GLN A 17 18.52 4.64 44.56
N LYS A 18 19.10 5.79 44.93
CA LYS A 18 18.80 7.08 44.30
C LYS A 18 19.12 7.09 42.80
N GLN A 19 20.25 6.49 42.41
CA GLN A 19 20.61 6.33 41.00
C GLN A 19 19.60 5.47 40.25
N LYS A 20 19.18 4.34 40.82
CA LYS A 20 18.15 3.45 40.24
C LYS A 20 16.83 4.18 40.04
N GLU A 21 16.42 5.02 40.98
CA GLU A 21 15.20 5.83 40.89
C GLU A 21 15.30 6.95 39.86
N ALA A 22 16.46 7.59 39.73
CA ALA A 22 16.72 8.56 38.67
C ALA A 22 16.63 7.91 37.28
N VAL A 23 17.28 6.75 37.10
CA VAL A 23 17.21 5.97 35.84
C VAL A 23 15.77 5.55 35.52
N LYS A 24 14.99 5.12 36.52
CA LYS A 24 13.57 4.80 36.32
C LYS A 24 12.75 6.01 35.85
N ARG A 25 12.99 7.18 36.42
CA ARG A 25 12.33 8.44 36.00
C ARG A 25 12.69 8.83 34.58
N GLU A 26 13.97 8.73 34.21
CA GLU A 26 14.42 8.96 32.82
C GLU A 26 13.79 7.96 31.84
N LEU A 27 13.73 6.67 32.19
CA LEU A 27 13.04 5.67 31.35
C LEU A 27 11.55 5.97 31.20
N ALA A 28 10.88 6.35 32.29
CA ALA A 28 9.47 6.74 32.24
C ALA A 28 9.27 7.97 31.36
N HIS A 29 10.18 8.95 31.43
CA HIS A 29 10.17 10.13 30.58
C HIS A 29 10.34 9.80 29.10
N VAL A 30 11.24 8.88 28.74
CA VAL A 30 11.40 8.40 27.35
C VAL A 30 10.08 7.78 26.85
N ILE A 31 9.44 6.93 27.65
CA ILE A 31 8.18 6.28 27.29
C ILE A 31 7.05 7.31 27.17
N GLN A 32 6.99 8.30 28.05
CA GLN A 32 5.90 9.28 28.08
C GLN A 32 6.05 10.41 27.05
N ILE A 33 7.27 10.74 26.62
CA ILE A 33 7.51 11.87 25.70
C ILE A 33 7.96 11.40 24.32
N ARG A 34 8.95 10.51 24.24
CA ARG A 34 9.55 10.15 22.94
C ARG A 34 8.67 9.20 22.14
N VAL A 35 8.02 8.26 22.80
CA VAL A 35 7.14 7.28 22.12
C VAL A 35 5.94 7.97 21.47
N PRO A 36 5.17 8.85 22.15
CA PRO A 36 4.08 9.58 21.48
C PRO A 36 4.56 10.45 20.32
N ALA A 37 5.73 11.10 20.45
CA ALA A 37 6.29 11.90 19.37
C ALA A 37 6.60 11.03 18.12
N ALA A 38 7.18 9.84 18.32
CA ALA A 38 7.45 8.91 17.21
C ALA A 38 6.15 8.38 16.58
N LEU A 39 5.12 8.08 17.38
CA LEU A 39 3.83 7.63 16.88
C LEU A 39 3.11 8.73 16.09
N ASN A 40 3.19 9.99 16.51
CA ASN A 40 2.69 11.13 15.74
C ASN A 40 3.40 11.28 14.38
N GLU A 41 4.71 11.07 14.35
CA GLU A 41 5.48 11.09 13.10
C GLU A 41 5.05 9.95 12.17
N ILE A 42 4.86 8.74 12.70
CA ILE A 42 4.31 7.60 11.95
C ILE A 42 2.92 7.94 11.41
N GLN A 43 2.03 8.50 12.23
CA GLN A 43 0.69 8.91 11.80
C GLN A 43 0.75 9.91 10.63
N ARG A 44 1.66 10.89 10.70
CA ARG A 44 1.87 11.86 9.62
C ARG A 44 2.26 11.16 8.32
N LEU A 45 3.23 10.25 8.37
CA LEU A 45 3.67 9.47 7.21
C LEU A 45 2.57 8.58 6.64
N LEU A 46 1.75 7.95 7.49
CA LEU A 46 0.61 7.15 7.07
C LEU A 46 -0.46 8.01 6.39
N ASN A 47 -0.74 9.20 6.92
CA ASN A 47 -1.69 10.14 6.33
C ASN A 47 -1.20 10.69 4.98
N ASP A 48 0.10 10.97 4.85
CA ASP A 48 0.70 11.34 3.57
C ASP A 48 0.52 10.21 2.54
N ALA A 49 0.74 8.95 2.93
CA ALA A 49 0.49 7.79 2.08
C ALA A 49 -1.00 7.63 1.70
N LEU A 50 -1.93 7.86 2.63
CA LEU A 50 -3.37 7.81 2.37
C LEU A 50 -3.83 8.91 1.41
N SER A 51 -3.23 10.08 1.48
CA SER A 51 -3.48 11.18 0.55
C SER A 51 -3.17 10.76 -0.88
N ILE A 52 -2.01 10.11 -1.10
CA ILE A 52 -1.60 9.57 -2.40
C ILE A 52 -2.62 8.52 -2.89
N LEU A 53 -3.01 7.58 -2.02
CA LEU A 53 -3.95 6.50 -2.36
C LEU A 53 -5.41 6.94 -2.46
N SER A 54 -5.75 8.16 -2.05
CA SER A 54 -7.12 8.70 -2.16
C SER A 54 -7.37 9.44 -3.46
N GLY A 55 -6.31 9.85 -4.17
CA GLY A 55 -6.42 10.61 -5.40
C GLY A 55 -6.90 12.05 -5.18
N SER A 56 -6.88 12.87 -6.23
CA SER A 56 -7.51 14.20 -6.21
C SER A 56 -8.92 14.13 -6.76
N ALA A 57 -9.83 14.86 -6.12
CA ALA A 57 -11.21 15.04 -6.56
C ALA A 57 -11.34 15.80 -7.88
N GLU A 58 -10.31 16.53 -8.33
CA GLU A 58 -10.39 17.42 -9.49
C GLU A 58 -9.50 16.95 -10.64
N VAL A 59 -10.08 16.15 -11.54
CA VAL A 59 -9.52 15.92 -12.87
C VAL A 59 -9.79 17.15 -13.74
N GLY A 60 -9.07 18.26 -13.52
CA GLY A 60 -9.19 19.44 -14.41
C GLY A 60 -8.75 20.81 -13.90
N SER A 61 -8.22 20.96 -12.69
CA SER A 61 -7.92 22.29 -12.11
C SER A 61 -6.44 22.43 -11.77
N ASN A 62 -5.88 23.55 -12.22
CA ASN A 62 -4.45 23.83 -12.38
C ASN A 62 -3.77 24.20 -11.04
N SER A 63 -4.00 23.40 -10.00
CA SER A 63 -3.32 23.52 -8.72
C SER A 63 -2.38 22.33 -8.52
N LYS A 64 -1.22 22.57 -7.90
CA LYS A 64 -0.14 21.62 -7.59
C LYS A 64 -0.61 20.46 -6.68
N SER A 65 -1.55 19.63 -7.14
CA SER A 65 -2.00 18.40 -6.50
C SER A 65 -1.53 17.20 -7.32
N THR A 66 -0.30 16.77 -7.06
CA THR A 66 0.29 15.53 -7.60
C THR A 66 -0.49 14.31 -7.12
N SER A 67 -1.53 13.91 -7.84
CA SER A 67 -2.38 12.77 -7.44
C SER A 67 -2.68 11.81 -8.59
N ALA A 68 -2.72 12.32 -9.83
CA ALA A 68 -2.82 11.50 -11.02
C ALA A 68 -1.41 11.27 -11.60
N ALA A 69 -1.05 10.00 -11.80
CA ALA A 69 0.22 9.60 -12.40
C ALA A 69 -0.06 8.86 -13.70
N THR A 70 0.53 9.34 -14.80
CA THR A 70 0.51 8.64 -16.09
C THR A 70 1.75 7.77 -16.21
N LEU A 71 1.54 6.47 -16.32
CA LEU A 71 2.59 5.45 -16.43
C LEU A 71 2.51 4.81 -17.81
N ALA A 72 3.67 4.62 -18.44
CA ALA A 72 3.75 3.74 -19.60
C ALA A 72 3.58 2.29 -19.14
N ILE A 73 2.84 1.50 -19.92
CA ILE A 73 2.76 0.06 -19.66
C ILE A 73 4.08 -0.57 -20.05
N THR A 74 4.65 -1.34 -19.14
CA THR A 74 5.79 -2.20 -19.41
C THR A 74 5.34 -3.64 -19.27
N SER A 75 5.47 -4.41 -20.34
CA SER A 75 5.30 -5.86 -20.27
C SER A 75 6.68 -6.51 -20.41
N PRO A 76 7.25 -7.06 -19.33
CA PRO A 76 8.58 -7.67 -19.37
C PRO A 76 8.62 -8.98 -20.16
N THR A 77 7.46 -9.62 -20.36
CA THR A 77 7.34 -10.96 -20.97
C THR A 77 6.62 -10.94 -22.31
N ASN A 78 5.86 -9.89 -22.64
CA ASN A 78 5.04 -9.87 -23.84
C ASN A 78 4.86 -8.45 -24.42
N ASP A 79 5.54 -8.18 -25.54
CA ASP A 79 5.48 -6.90 -26.27
C ASP A 79 4.12 -6.62 -26.98
N ALA A 80 3.11 -7.44 -26.66
CA ALA A 80 1.74 -7.37 -27.16
C ALA A 80 1.02 -6.08 -26.75
N ILE A 81 1.22 -5.56 -25.54
CA ILE A 81 0.54 -4.35 -25.06
C ILE A 81 1.51 -3.18 -25.03
N LYS A 82 1.12 -2.09 -25.68
CA LYS A 82 1.82 -0.79 -25.62
C LYS A 82 0.81 0.30 -25.33
N GLY A 83 1.20 1.27 -24.52
CA GLY A 83 0.31 2.37 -24.19
C GLY A 83 0.70 3.07 -22.91
N PHE A 84 -0.20 3.95 -22.46
CA PHE A 84 -0.09 4.62 -21.19
C PHE A 84 -1.41 4.53 -20.43
N LEU A 85 -1.33 4.52 -19.11
CA LEU A 85 -2.47 4.56 -18.22
C LEU A 85 -2.26 5.64 -17.18
N THR A 86 -3.31 6.39 -16.88
CA THR A 86 -3.35 7.38 -15.80
C THR A 86 -4.08 6.78 -14.61
N ILE A 87 -3.37 6.65 -13.49
CA ILE A 87 -3.91 6.23 -12.21
C ILE A 87 -4.18 7.48 -11.37
N ASN A 88 -5.35 7.56 -10.74
CA ASN A 88 -5.67 8.55 -9.72
C ASN A 88 -6.14 7.84 -8.46
N GLY A 89 -5.37 7.94 -7.37
CA GLY A 89 -5.63 7.17 -6.14
C GLY A 89 -5.53 5.67 -6.38
N THR A 90 -6.66 4.96 -6.32
CA THR A 90 -6.75 3.51 -6.55
C THR A 90 -7.34 3.14 -7.91
N SER A 91 -7.68 4.13 -8.74
CA SER A 91 -8.47 3.91 -9.96
C SER A 91 -7.68 4.27 -11.22
N LEU A 92 -7.81 3.46 -12.26
CA LEU A 92 -7.47 3.81 -13.63
C LEU A 92 -8.54 4.75 -14.18
N VAL A 93 -8.15 5.98 -14.51
CA VAL A 93 -9.07 7.04 -14.94
C VAL A 93 -8.95 7.38 -16.42
N LYS A 94 -7.78 7.15 -17.03
CA LYS A 94 -7.52 7.40 -18.45
C LYS A 94 -6.46 6.43 -18.95
N GLY A 95 -6.38 6.27 -20.26
CA GLY A 95 -5.28 5.57 -20.91
C GLY A 95 -5.59 5.21 -22.34
N ASP A 96 -4.55 5.10 -23.15
CA ASP A 96 -4.63 4.69 -24.55
C ASP A 96 -3.72 3.48 -24.74
N LEU A 97 -4.33 2.39 -25.21
CA LEU A 97 -3.69 1.10 -25.36
C LEU A 97 -3.75 0.64 -26.80
N THR A 98 -2.65 0.04 -27.24
CA THR A 98 -2.53 -0.70 -28.48
C THR A 98 -2.14 -2.12 -28.11
N ILE A 99 -3.02 -3.06 -28.40
CA ILE A 99 -2.89 -4.47 -28.03
C ILE A 99 -2.74 -5.31 -29.29
N LYS A 100 -1.72 -6.17 -29.33
CA LYS A 100 -1.47 -7.11 -30.41
C LYS A 100 -1.71 -8.53 -29.89
N PHE A 101 -2.69 -9.21 -30.45
CA PHE A 101 -2.93 -10.61 -30.16
C PHE A 101 -2.36 -11.46 -31.30
N ASN A 102 -1.32 -12.26 -31.04
CA ASN A 102 -0.59 -12.96 -32.11
C ASN A 102 -1.46 -13.96 -32.89
N HIS A 103 -2.48 -14.55 -32.25
CA HIS A 103 -3.35 -15.57 -32.85
C HIS A 103 -4.80 -15.10 -33.04
N TYR A 104 -5.07 -13.81 -32.81
CA TYR A 104 -6.41 -13.24 -32.92
C TYR A 104 -6.41 -12.07 -33.91
N ASN A 105 -7.52 -11.89 -34.63
CA ASN A 105 -7.68 -10.86 -35.68
C ASN A 105 -6.51 -10.78 -36.68
N ARG A 106 -5.94 -11.95 -37.05
CA ARG A 106 -4.78 -12.05 -37.96
C ARG A 106 -3.56 -11.20 -37.53
N GLY A 107 -3.39 -10.96 -36.23
CA GLY A 107 -2.29 -10.16 -35.68
C GLY A 107 -2.47 -8.65 -35.82
N ASN A 108 -3.67 -8.18 -36.22
CA ASN A 108 -3.98 -6.76 -36.27
C ASN A 108 -4.02 -6.15 -34.86
N LEU A 109 -3.63 -4.88 -34.78
CA LEU A 109 -3.59 -4.12 -33.53
C LEU A 109 -5.01 -3.68 -33.14
N TYR A 110 -5.38 -3.95 -31.90
CA TYR A 110 -6.57 -3.39 -31.25
C TYR A 110 -6.20 -2.11 -30.53
N LYS A 111 -6.86 -1.02 -30.90
CA LYS A 111 -6.72 0.27 -30.20
C LYS A 111 -7.91 0.46 -29.30
N VAL A 112 -7.65 0.58 -28.00
CA VAL A 112 -8.68 0.80 -26.98
C VAL A 112 -8.24 1.90 -26.04
N THR A 113 -9.22 2.62 -25.51
CA THR A 113 -8.99 3.66 -24.50
C THR A 113 -9.69 3.28 -23.20
N VAL A 114 -9.22 3.75 -22.05
CA VAL A 114 -9.93 3.56 -20.78
C VAL A 114 -11.20 4.40 -20.79
N ASN A 115 -12.33 3.78 -20.48
CA ASN A 115 -13.62 4.43 -20.38
C ASN A 115 -13.65 5.38 -19.18
N THR A 116 -13.53 6.68 -19.44
CA THR A 116 -13.53 7.73 -18.42
C THR A 116 -14.84 7.82 -17.65
N SER A 117 -15.95 7.32 -18.22
CA SER A 117 -17.26 7.27 -17.54
C SER A 117 -17.35 6.11 -16.55
N ARG A 118 -16.42 5.15 -16.61
CA ARG A 118 -16.36 3.97 -15.75
C ARG A 118 -14.91 3.71 -15.29
N PRO A 119 -14.40 4.50 -14.32
CA PRO A 119 -13.06 4.30 -13.77
C PRO A 119 -12.91 2.87 -13.24
N HIS A 120 -11.80 2.22 -13.57
CA HIS A 120 -11.52 0.85 -13.12
C HIS A 120 -10.70 0.87 -11.85
N ASN A 121 -11.22 0.30 -10.76
CA ASN A 121 -10.51 0.23 -9.48
C ASN A 121 -9.49 -0.91 -9.48
N LEU A 122 -8.22 -0.58 -9.25
CA LEU A 122 -7.17 -1.56 -9.02
C LEU A 122 -7.31 -2.11 -7.61
N LEU A 123 -7.81 -3.34 -7.51
CA LEU A 123 -8.03 -4.02 -6.23
C LEU A 123 -6.77 -4.04 -5.36
N GLN A 124 -5.61 -4.29 -5.97
CA GLN A 124 -4.30 -4.27 -5.30
C GLN A 124 -4.07 -2.96 -4.54
N LEU A 125 -4.29 -1.81 -5.18
CA LEU A 125 -4.14 -0.49 -4.56
C LEU A 125 -5.20 -0.26 -3.47
N GLN A 126 -6.43 -0.71 -3.69
CA GLN A 126 -7.50 -0.59 -2.70
C GLN A 126 -7.19 -1.42 -1.43
N LEU A 127 -6.66 -2.63 -1.59
CA LEU A 127 -6.28 -3.48 -0.45
C LEU A 127 -5.09 -2.89 0.31
N ALA A 128 -4.10 -2.34 -0.39
CA ALA A 128 -3.00 -1.61 0.22
C ALA A 128 -3.52 -0.40 1.01
N LYS A 129 -4.41 0.39 0.42
CA LYS A 129 -5.09 1.52 1.09
C LYS A 129 -5.80 1.09 2.37
N ASN A 130 -6.54 -0.03 2.34
CA ASN A 130 -7.22 -0.55 3.52
C ASN A 130 -6.25 -0.91 4.65
N CYS A 131 -5.07 -1.46 4.33
CA CYS A 131 -4.03 -1.76 5.32
C CYS A 131 -3.47 -0.47 5.95
N ILE A 132 -3.23 0.58 5.14
CA ILE A 132 -2.78 1.87 5.66
C ILE A 132 -3.85 2.51 6.55
N ILE A 133 -5.14 2.46 6.17
CA ILE A 133 -6.25 2.93 7.02
C ILE A 133 -6.24 2.20 8.37
N ALA A 134 -6.08 0.87 8.37
CA ALA A 134 -6.01 0.08 9.60
C ALA A 134 -4.78 0.43 10.46
N ALA A 135 -3.64 0.73 9.82
CA ALA A 135 -2.45 1.21 10.52
C ALA A 135 -2.70 2.59 11.16
N THR A 136 -3.29 3.52 10.43
CA THR A 136 -3.64 4.86 10.95
C THR A 136 -4.58 4.75 12.14
N GLY A 137 -5.65 3.97 12.04
CA GLY A 137 -6.59 3.72 13.14
C GLY A 137 -5.91 3.13 14.38
N THR A 138 -4.91 2.26 14.19
CA THR A 138 -4.13 1.71 15.32
C THR A 138 -3.36 2.79 16.09
N VAL A 139 -2.87 3.84 15.40
CA VAL A 139 -2.22 4.97 16.07
C VAL A 139 -3.24 5.88 16.75
N GLU A 140 -4.36 6.16 16.08
CA GLU A 140 -5.43 7.03 16.59
C GLU A 140 -6.11 6.46 17.84
N ASP A 141 -6.33 5.15 17.87
CA ASP A 141 -6.90 4.45 19.02
C ASP A 141 -5.93 4.34 20.21
N SER A 142 -4.64 4.64 20.00
CA SER A 142 -3.63 4.53 21.05
C SER A 142 -3.64 5.78 21.94
N SER A 143 -4.27 5.66 23.12
CA SER A 143 -4.24 6.72 24.14
C SER A 143 -2.84 6.88 24.75
N PHE A 144 -2.06 7.83 24.23
CA PHE A 144 -0.68 8.12 24.61
C PHE A 144 -0.37 8.32 26.11
N PRO A 145 -1.23 8.95 26.95
CA PRO A 145 -0.84 9.25 28.34
C PRO A 145 -0.79 8.04 29.29
N CYS A 146 -1.23 6.84 28.87
CA CYS A 146 -1.35 5.67 29.75
C CYS A 146 -0.83 4.35 29.13
N LEU A 147 0.03 4.40 28.12
CA LEU A 147 0.55 3.20 27.47
C LEU A 147 1.52 2.45 28.41
N ASP A 148 1.10 1.27 28.88
CA ASP A 148 2.04 0.32 29.47
C ASP A 148 2.89 -0.38 28.38
N ARG A 149 3.91 -1.12 28.82
CA ARG A 149 4.82 -1.84 27.92
C ARG A 149 4.07 -2.82 26.99
N CYS A 150 3.07 -3.53 27.50
CA CYS A 150 2.35 -4.54 26.75
C CYS A 150 1.50 -3.92 25.65
N HIS A 151 0.78 -2.84 25.97
CA HIS A 151 0.00 -2.07 25.02
C HIS A 151 0.89 -1.46 23.95
N LEU A 152 2.04 -0.89 24.32
CA LEU A 152 2.96 -0.32 23.37
C LEU A 152 3.50 -1.37 22.39
N MET A 153 3.89 -2.55 22.89
CA MET A 153 4.33 -3.65 22.04
C MET A 153 3.21 -4.12 21.09
N LEU A 154 1.96 -4.14 21.55
CA LEU A 154 0.82 -4.51 20.72
C LEU A 154 0.56 -3.50 19.60
N VAL A 155 0.63 -2.20 19.90
CA VAL A 155 0.52 -1.12 18.91
C VAL A 155 1.60 -1.27 17.84
N PHE A 156 2.87 -1.41 18.23
CA PHE A 156 3.96 -1.60 17.27
C PHE A 156 3.81 -2.87 16.44
N LYS A 157 3.38 -3.98 17.05
CA LYS A 157 3.14 -5.24 16.33
C LYS A 157 2.07 -5.06 15.26
N ARG A 158 0.92 -4.48 15.62
CA ARG A 158 -0.19 -4.22 14.69
C ARG A 158 0.20 -3.28 13.56
N LEU A 159 0.92 -2.19 13.88
CA LEU A 159 1.43 -1.26 12.86
C LEU A 159 2.35 -1.97 11.87
N ASN A 160 3.32 -2.72 12.38
CA ASN A 160 4.26 -3.45 11.54
C ASN A 160 3.55 -4.50 10.68
N GLU A 161 2.58 -5.23 11.22
CA GLU A 161 1.79 -6.21 10.47
C GLU A 161 1.03 -5.56 9.30
N GLN A 162 0.37 -4.42 9.53
CA GLN A 162 -0.37 -3.72 8.47
C GLN A 162 0.54 -3.12 7.41
N ILE A 163 1.66 -2.49 7.80
CA ILE A 163 2.64 -1.93 6.87
C ILE A 163 3.28 -3.03 6.02
N LEU A 164 3.67 -4.14 6.65
CA LEU A 164 4.26 -5.29 5.95
C LEU A 164 3.25 -5.92 4.99
N ARG A 165 1.97 -6.02 5.39
CA ARG A 165 0.90 -6.50 4.52
C ARG A 165 0.69 -5.57 3.33
N ALA A 166 0.62 -4.26 3.53
CA ALA A 166 0.51 -3.28 2.45
C ALA A 166 1.69 -3.40 1.47
N SER A 167 2.91 -3.53 1.99
CA SER A 167 4.12 -3.70 1.18
C SER A 167 4.07 -4.97 0.33
N ARG A 168 3.66 -6.12 0.88
CA ARG A 168 3.51 -7.37 0.12
C ARG A 168 2.46 -7.25 -0.99
N ILE A 169 1.30 -6.68 -0.68
CA ILE A 169 0.23 -6.46 -1.66
C ILE A 169 0.74 -5.62 -2.84
N LEU A 170 1.54 -4.58 -2.59
CA LEU A 170 2.08 -3.72 -3.65
C LEU A 170 3.24 -4.35 -4.43
N GLN A 171 3.93 -5.34 -3.86
CA GLN A 171 5.04 -6.03 -4.52
C GLN A 171 4.56 -7.14 -5.46
N THR A 172 3.55 -7.90 -5.03
CA THR A 172 3.07 -9.07 -5.77
C THR A 172 1.55 -9.12 -5.67
N PRO A 173 0.82 -9.13 -6.81
CA PRO A 173 -0.61 -9.38 -6.77
C PRO A 173 -0.89 -10.81 -6.24
N SER A 174 -1.99 -10.97 -5.50
CA SER A 174 -2.41 -12.28 -5.01
C SER A 174 -3.04 -13.09 -6.14
N ASP A 175 -2.72 -14.38 -6.27
CA ASP A 175 -3.28 -15.26 -7.31
C ASP A 175 -4.82 -15.27 -7.31
N ASP A 176 -5.45 -15.19 -6.13
CA ASP A 176 -6.91 -15.07 -5.95
C ASP A 176 -7.53 -13.80 -6.55
N HIS A 177 -6.70 -12.85 -7.00
CA HIS A 177 -7.12 -11.58 -7.60
C HIS A 177 -6.80 -11.49 -9.08
N LEU A 178 -6.18 -12.54 -9.62
CA LEU A 178 -5.81 -12.65 -11.01
C LEU A 178 -6.76 -13.60 -11.74
N PHE A 179 -6.78 -13.51 -13.07
CA PHE A 179 -7.41 -14.52 -13.91
C PHE A 179 -6.79 -15.91 -13.63
N PRO A 180 -7.59 -17.00 -13.59
CA PRO A 180 -9.01 -17.13 -13.92
C PRO A 180 -9.99 -16.84 -12.78
N LEU A 181 -9.49 -16.58 -11.57
CA LEU A 181 -10.33 -16.43 -10.37
C LEU A 181 -11.07 -15.09 -10.33
N ARG A 182 -10.53 -14.07 -11.00
CA ARG A 182 -11.16 -12.76 -11.15
C ARG A 182 -10.95 -12.23 -12.55
N GLU A 183 -11.98 -11.59 -13.09
CA GLU A 183 -11.96 -11.04 -14.45
C GLU A 183 -12.09 -9.51 -14.43
N SER A 184 -11.35 -8.86 -15.32
CA SER A 184 -11.53 -7.43 -15.60
C SER A 184 -12.85 -7.18 -16.32
N ASP A 185 -13.58 -6.12 -15.94
CA ASP A 185 -14.80 -5.71 -16.64
C ASP A 185 -14.46 -5.21 -18.05
N PRO A 186 -14.90 -5.87 -19.14
CA PRO A 186 -14.58 -5.45 -20.52
C PRO A 186 -15.10 -4.05 -20.85
N LYS A 187 -16.10 -3.54 -20.11
CA LYS A 187 -16.66 -2.18 -20.25
C LYS A 187 -15.76 -1.08 -19.70
N MET A 188 -14.62 -1.46 -19.12
CA MET A 188 -13.57 -0.51 -18.74
C MET A 188 -12.85 0.08 -19.97
N PHE A 189 -13.05 -0.50 -21.15
CA PHE A 189 -12.45 -0.03 -22.40
C PHE A 189 -13.48 0.65 -23.31
N ALA A 190 -12.99 1.46 -24.24
CA ALA A 190 -13.76 2.07 -25.32
C ALA A 190 -12.91 2.00 -26.62
N PRO A 191 -13.32 1.21 -27.64
CA PRO A 191 -14.47 0.30 -27.63
C PRO A 191 -14.30 -0.86 -26.63
N ASP A 192 -15.42 -1.49 -26.24
CA ASP A 192 -15.42 -2.66 -25.37
C ASP A 192 -14.55 -3.78 -25.97
N LEU A 193 -13.81 -4.49 -25.12
CA LEU A 193 -13.04 -5.65 -25.56
C LEU A 193 -13.98 -6.83 -25.88
N PRO A 194 -13.63 -7.66 -26.89
CA PRO A 194 -14.32 -8.93 -27.13
C PRO A 194 -14.31 -9.84 -25.89
N GLU A 195 -15.36 -10.62 -25.68
CA GLU A 195 -15.54 -11.46 -24.49
C GLU A 195 -14.48 -12.57 -24.35
N ASP A 196 -13.81 -12.93 -25.45
CA ASP A 196 -12.74 -13.92 -25.47
C ASP A 196 -11.36 -13.32 -25.11
N LEU A 197 -11.28 -12.01 -24.92
CA LEU A 197 -10.04 -11.29 -24.58
C LEU A 197 -10.13 -10.64 -23.21
N ILE A 198 -9.12 -10.92 -22.38
CA ILE A 198 -8.99 -10.33 -21.06
C ILE A 198 -7.67 -9.57 -21.00
N VAL A 199 -7.74 -8.35 -20.48
CA VAL A 199 -6.58 -7.53 -20.17
C VAL A 199 -6.58 -7.27 -18.67
N GLU A 200 -5.50 -7.65 -18.03
CA GLU A 200 -5.30 -7.48 -16.60
C GLU A 200 -4.21 -6.45 -16.35
N PHE A 201 -4.37 -5.67 -15.27
CA PHE A 201 -3.39 -4.67 -14.84
C PHE A 201 -3.01 -4.92 -13.39
N HIS A 202 -1.72 -4.93 -13.12
CA HIS A 202 -1.18 -4.99 -11.77
C HIS A 202 0.07 -4.12 -11.65
N ILE A 203 0.41 -3.74 -10.43
CA ILE A 203 1.63 -2.97 -10.13
C ILE A 203 2.71 -3.95 -9.71
N SER A 204 3.92 -3.73 -10.23
CA SER A 204 5.10 -4.51 -9.87
C SER A 204 6.31 -3.59 -9.62
N GLY A 205 7.09 -3.92 -8.59
CA GLY A 205 8.40 -3.30 -8.34
C GLY A 205 8.39 -1.79 -8.03
N GLY A 206 7.27 -1.23 -7.56
CA GLY A 206 7.21 0.14 -7.02
C GLY A 206 7.19 1.28 -8.04
N ALA A 207 7.23 1.02 -9.35
CA ALA A 207 7.16 2.07 -10.36
C ALA A 207 6.57 1.65 -11.72
N SER A 208 6.31 0.36 -11.95
CA SER A 208 5.84 -0.14 -13.24
C SER A 208 4.43 -0.69 -13.14
N LEU A 209 3.57 -0.26 -14.06
CA LEU A 209 2.29 -0.88 -14.32
C LEU A 209 2.51 -1.97 -15.35
N VAL A 210 2.27 -3.21 -14.93
CA VAL A 210 2.40 -4.40 -15.75
C VAL A 210 1.02 -4.80 -16.22
N SER A 211 0.96 -5.28 -17.46
CA SER A 211 -0.29 -5.77 -18.05
C SER A 211 -0.08 -7.12 -18.70
N ASP A 212 -1.01 -8.03 -18.41
CA ASP A 212 -1.07 -9.37 -19.00
C ASP A 212 -2.27 -9.47 -19.93
N THR A 213 -2.05 -10.14 -21.07
CA THR A 213 -3.06 -10.38 -22.09
C THR A 213 -3.42 -11.85 -22.10
N ILE A 214 -4.70 -12.16 -21.90
CA ILE A 214 -5.18 -13.53 -21.81
C ILE A 214 -6.27 -13.73 -22.85
N GLN A 215 -6.10 -14.74 -23.70
CA GLN A 215 -7.11 -15.17 -24.66
C GLN A 215 -7.79 -16.42 -24.11
N ARG A 216 -9.12 -16.39 -23.98
CA ARG A 216 -9.90 -17.58 -23.69
C ARG A 216 -9.81 -18.51 -24.88
N LEU A 217 -9.34 -19.73 -24.65
CA LEU A 217 -9.57 -20.80 -25.60
C LEU A 217 -11.05 -21.16 -25.47
N SER A 218 -11.83 -20.94 -26.52
CA SER A 218 -13.13 -21.60 -26.65
C SER A 218 -12.86 -23.10 -26.60
N GLU A 219 -13.35 -23.78 -25.57
CA GLU A 219 -13.48 -25.23 -25.63
C GLU A 219 -14.30 -25.51 -26.90
N ASP A 220 -13.67 -26.17 -27.88
CA ASP A 220 -14.38 -26.72 -29.02
C ASP A 220 -15.51 -27.59 -28.44
N ASP A 221 -16.76 -27.21 -28.72
CA ASP A 221 -17.91 -28.09 -28.61
C ASP A 221 -17.68 -29.26 -29.56
N GLY A 222 -16.97 -30.28 -29.06
CA GLY A 222 -16.85 -31.57 -29.69
C GLY A 222 -18.19 -32.28 -29.64
N VAL A 223 -18.98 -32.13 -30.71
CA VAL A 223 -20.07 -33.03 -31.09
C VAL A 223 -19.79 -33.58 -32.48
#